data_AF-A0A7T4PP81-F1
#
_entry.id   AF-A0A7T4PP81-F1
#
_cell.length_a   1.000
_cell.length_b   1.000
_cell.length_c   1.000
_cell.angle_alpha   90.00
_cell.angle_beta   90.00
_cell.angle_gamma   90.00
#
_symmetry.space_group_name_H-M   'P 1'
#
loop_
_entity.id
_entity.type
_entity.pdbx_description
1 polymer ?
#
loop_
_entity_poly.entity_id
_entity_poly.type
_entity_poly.pdbx_seq_one_letter_code
_entity_poly.pdbx_strand_id
1 'polypeptide(L)'
;MAEEEPSEGVLLSGEANVATRIRVEREARGWSTNALSDRLNEAGFDMNPSAVWRIENGKRRINLDDAIGFAEVLGIDLRNLVGPPQLAAKARAMELIDEVVDAFRATQRANMAFTQAREAFDAYLAEHPDIREEADLMVQSAIAEEANKTMLKMHGPPPGDSDGHSTNGA
;
A
#
# COMPACT_ATOMS: atom_id res chain seq x y z
N MET A 1 -5.18 -7.68 -34.82
CA MET A 1 -4.30 -6.86 -33.95
C MET A 1 -5.23 -6.24 -32.93
N ALA A 2 -5.24 -6.80 -31.72
CA ALA A 2 -5.96 -6.19 -30.61
C ALA A 2 -5.08 -5.08 -30.08
N GLU A 3 -5.61 -3.86 -30.05
CA GLU A 3 -5.00 -2.74 -29.35
C GLU A 3 -5.03 -3.09 -27.87
N GLU A 4 -3.86 -3.37 -27.29
CA GLU A 4 -3.69 -3.47 -25.84
C GLU A 4 -4.01 -2.08 -25.28
N GLU A 5 -5.19 -1.93 -24.67
CA GLU A 5 -5.47 -0.77 -23.84
C GLU A 5 -4.37 -0.69 -22.78
N PRO A 6 -3.72 0.47 -22.60
CA PRO A 6 -2.71 0.60 -21.59
C PRO A 6 -3.38 0.33 -20.25
N SER A 7 -2.94 -0.73 -19.59
CA SER A 7 -3.22 -1.04 -18.19
C SER A 7 -3.10 0.26 -17.40
N GLU A 8 -4.24 0.89 -17.12
CA GLU A 8 -4.38 2.05 -16.27
C GLU A 8 -4.16 1.54 -14.85
N GLY A 9 -2.88 1.27 -14.58
CA GLY A 9 -2.41 0.73 -13.31
C GLY A 9 -2.91 1.64 -12.21
N VAL A 10 -3.22 1.02 -11.07
CA VAL A 10 -3.81 1.54 -9.82
C VAL A 10 -3.03 2.71 -9.18
N LEU A 11 -2.09 3.30 -9.90
CA LEU A 11 -1.30 4.47 -9.57
C LEU A 11 -1.30 5.39 -10.80
N LEU A 12 -2.30 6.26 -10.89
CA LEU A 12 -2.09 7.53 -11.59
C LEU A 12 -0.75 8.10 -11.10
N SER A 13 0.13 8.51 -12.03
CA SER A 13 1.35 9.24 -11.65
C SER A 13 0.97 10.32 -10.64
N GLY A 14 1.76 10.54 -9.57
CA GLY A 14 1.37 11.43 -8.46
C GLY A 14 0.78 12.76 -8.92
N GLU A 15 1.26 13.32 -10.04
CA GLU A 15 0.70 14.53 -10.64
C GLU A 15 -0.74 14.42 -11.15
N ALA A 16 -1.15 13.28 -11.73
CA ALA A 16 -2.52 13.06 -12.18
C ALA A 16 -3.49 12.88 -11.00
N ASN A 17 -3.03 12.30 -9.88
CA ASN A 17 -3.79 12.28 -8.62
C ASN A 17 -4.00 13.71 -8.10
N VAL A 18 -2.92 14.49 -8.03
CA VAL A 18 -2.96 15.88 -7.56
C VAL A 18 -3.90 16.72 -8.43
N ALA A 19 -3.79 16.64 -9.76
CA ALA A 19 -4.64 17.38 -10.70
C ALA A 19 -6.14 17.06 -10.50
N THR A 20 -6.46 15.77 -10.33
CA THR A 20 -7.84 15.33 -10.08
C THR A 20 -8.34 15.81 -8.72
N ARG A 21 -7.52 15.68 -7.67
CA ARG A 21 -7.85 16.11 -6.32
C ARG A 21 -8.09 17.62 -6.23
N ILE A 22 -7.20 18.44 -6.82
CA ILE A 22 -7.36 19.90 -6.84
C ILE A 22 -8.72 20.28 -7.41
N ARG A 23 -9.10 19.71 -8.56
CA ARG A 23 -10.40 19.97 -9.19
C ARG A 23 -11.57 19.62 -8.25
N VAL A 24 -11.57 18.41 -7.70
CA VAL A 24 -12.64 17.93 -6.81
C VAL A 24 -12.80 18.82 -5.59
N GLU A 25 -11.70 19.18 -4.94
CA GLU A 25 -11.69 19.96 -3.70
C GLU A 25 -12.11 21.42 -3.97
N ARG A 26 -11.66 21.98 -5.09
CA ARG A 26 -12.07 23.31 -5.56
C ARG A 26 -13.57 23.36 -5.82
N GLU A 27 -14.10 22.37 -6.55
CA GLU A 27 -15.53 22.29 -6.91
C GLU A 27 -16.42 22.03 -5.69
N ALA A 28 -15.99 21.16 -4.77
CA ALA A 28 -16.72 20.90 -3.52
C ALA A 28 -16.86 22.17 -2.65
N ARG A 29 -15.91 23.11 -2.74
CA ARG A 29 -15.95 24.41 -2.05
C ARG A 29 -16.63 25.51 -2.87
N GLY A 30 -17.10 25.22 -4.08
CA GLY A 30 -17.69 26.20 -4.99
C GLY A 30 -16.70 27.26 -5.49
N TRP A 31 -15.40 26.96 -5.49
CA TRP A 31 -14.37 27.91 -5.89
C TRP A 31 -14.16 27.89 -7.41
N SER A 32 -13.99 29.07 -7.99
CA SER A 32 -13.48 29.20 -9.36
C SER A 32 -11.96 29.00 -9.37
N THR A 33 -11.38 28.79 -10.56
CA THR A 33 -9.91 28.74 -10.72
C THR A 33 -9.25 30.07 -10.31
N ASN A 34 -9.94 31.20 -10.51
CA ASN A 34 -9.51 32.50 -10.01
C ASN A 34 -9.49 32.51 -8.48
N ALA A 35 -10.58 32.08 -7.84
CA ALA A 35 -10.68 32.08 -6.39
C ALA A 35 -9.61 31.18 -5.71
N LEU A 36 -9.26 30.05 -6.32
CA LEU A 36 -8.17 29.21 -5.83
C LEU A 36 -6.79 29.85 -6.06
N SER A 37 -6.58 30.46 -7.23
CA SER A 37 -5.37 31.22 -7.55
C SER A 37 -5.15 32.39 -6.59
N ASP A 38 -6.18 33.18 -6.29
CA ASP A 38 -6.12 34.29 -5.34
C ASP A 38 -5.66 33.82 -3.96
N ARG A 39 -6.22 32.69 -3.47
CA ARG A 39 -5.84 32.10 -2.17
C ARG A 39 -4.40 31.59 -2.13
N LEU A 40 -3.92 30.99 -3.23
CA LEU A 40 -2.52 30.58 -3.35
C LEU A 40 -1.59 31.78 -3.26
N ASN A 41 -1.90 32.85 -3.98
CA ASN A 41 -1.12 34.08 -3.95
C ASN A 41 -1.17 34.75 -2.56
N GLU A 42 -2.34 34.77 -1.90
CA GLU A 42 -2.50 35.26 -0.52
C GLU A 42 -1.66 34.46 0.49
N ALA A 43 -1.50 33.16 0.27
CA ALA A 43 -0.63 32.28 1.06
C ALA A 43 0.86 32.34 0.65
N GLY A 44 1.22 33.17 -0.34
CA GLY A 44 2.60 33.36 -0.79
C GLY A 44 3.07 32.42 -1.90
N PHE A 45 2.17 31.65 -2.51
CA PHE A 45 2.47 30.75 -3.64
C PHE A 45 2.04 31.40 -4.96
N ASP A 46 3.01 31.80 -5.78
CA ASP A 46 2.74 32.44 -7.09
C ASP A 46 2.03 31.46 -8.04
N MET A 47 0.74 31.72 -8.28
CA MET A 47 -0.09 30.89 -9.13
C MET A 47 -1.09 31.75 -9.90
N ASN A 48 -1.05 31.64 -11.23
CA ASN A 48 -2.03 32.28 -12.11
C ASN A 48 -3.27 31.39 -12.33
N PRO A 49 -4.49 31.96 -12.54
CA PRO A 49 -5.69 31.14 -12.70
C PRO A 49 -5.67 30.20 -13.91
N SER A 50 -5.00 30.61 -15.00
CA SER A 50 -4.79 29.77 -16.18
C SER A 50 -3.83 28.60 -15.90
N ALA A 51 -2.92 28.76 -14.95
CA ALA A 51 -2.01 27.70 -14.52
C ALA A 51 -2.75 26.66 -13.68
N VAL A 52 -3.64 27.08 -12.78
CA VAL A 52 -4.56 26.18 -12.05
C VAL A 52 -5.37 25.33 -13.03
N TRP A 53 -6.03 25.96 -14.00
CA TRP A 53 -6.81 25.21 -14.99
C TRP A 53 -5.94 24.23 -15.80
N ARG A 54 -4.75 24.64 -16.27
CA ARG A 54 -3.86 23.74 -17.01
C ARG A 54 -3.40 22.57 -16.15
N ILE A 55 -3.11 22.78 -14.87
CA ILE A 55 -2.77 21.73 -13.92
C ILE A 55 -3.91 20.73 -13.81
N GLU A 56 -5.13 21.18 -13.50
CA GLU A 56 -6.28 20.30 -13.33
C GLU A 56 -6.55 19.44 -14.58
N ASN A 57 -6.26 19.97 -15.76
CA ASN A 57 -6.44 19.29 -17.05
C ASN A 57 -5.20 18.50 -17.52
N GLY A 58 -4.16 18.35 -16.68
CA GLY A 58 -2.94 17.62 -17.05
C GLY A 58 -2.10 18.28 -18.15
N LYS A 59 -2.35 19.56 -18.45
CA LYS A 59 -1.67 20.36 -19.48
C LYS A 59 -0.46 21.14 -18.93
N ARG A 60 -0.23 21.09 -17.63
CA ARG A 60 0.95 21.65 -16.95
C ARG A 60 1.37 20.68 -15.85
N ARG A 61 2.67 20.37 -15.80
CA ARG A 61 3.31 19.62 -14.72
C ARG A 61 3.31 20.44 -13.42
N ILE A 62 3.21 19.75 -12.29
CA ILE A 62 3.21 20.34 -10.95
C ILE A 62 4.59 20.08 -10.31
N ASN A 63 5.23 21.10 -9.74
CA ASN A 63 6.44 20.91 -8.94
C ASN A 63 6.10 20.70 -7.44
N LEU A 64 7.10 20.45 -6.60
CA LEU A 64 6.87 20.21 -5.18
C LEU A 64 6.29 21.44 -4.46
N ASP A 65 6.77 22.64 -4.78
CA ASP A 65 6.30 23.88 -4.16
C ASP A 65 4.84 24.17 -4.52
N ASP A 66 4.44 23.94 -5.77
CA ASP A 66 3.05 24.01 -6.23
C ASP A 66 2.19 23.05 -5.37
N ALA A 67 2.64 21.80 -5.18
CA ALA A 67 1.91 20.79 -4.42
C ALA A 67 1.78 21.16 -2.92
N ILE A 68 2.84 21.71 -2.32
CA ILE A 68 2.80 22.24 -0.94
C ILE A 68 1.78 23.38 -0.84
N GLY A 69 1.78 24.31 -1.80
CA GLY A 69 0.83 25.42 -1.82
C GLY A 69 -0.62 24.96 -1.93
N PHE A 70 -0.91 24.00 -2.81
CA PHE A 70 -2.24 23.41 -2.90
C PHE A 70 -2.65 22.69 -1.62
N ALA A 71 -1.74 21.92 -1.00
CA ALA A 71 -1.97 21.22 0.25
C ALA A 71 -2.36 22.21 1.37
N GLU A 72 -1.60 23.29 1.51
CA GLU A 72 -1.82 24.33 2.50
C GLU A 72 -3.17 25.04 2.30
N VAL A 73 -3.44 25.54 1.09
CA VAL A 73 -4.66 26.31 0.79
C VAL A 73 -5.93 25.45 0.85
N LEU A 74 -5.84 24.17 0.47
CA LEU A 74 -6.97 23.25 0.55
C LEU A 74 -7.16 22.65 1.94
N GLY A 75 -6.16 22.77 2.83
CA GLY A 75 -6.14 22.16 4.16
C GLY A 75 -6.03 20.63 4.11
N ILE A 76 -5.25 20.11 3.17
CA ILE A 76 -5.11 18.66 2.91
C ILE A 76 -3.65 18.28 3.14
N ASP A 77 -3.41 17.21 3.90
CA ASP A 77 -2.06 16.66 4.05
C ASP A 77 -1.43 16.33 2.68
N LEU A 78 -0.15 16.65 2.50
CA LEU A 78 0.53 16.48 1.21
C LEU A 78 0.51 15.02 0.73
N ARG A 79 0.59 14.02 1.64
CA ARG A 79 0.48 12.60 1.27
C ARG A 79 -0.92 12.26 0.74
N ASN A 80 -1.95 12.91 1.27
CA ASN A 80 -3.33 12.73 0.84
C ASN A 80 -3.63 13.48 -0.47
N LEU A 81 -2.94 14.60 -0.73
CA LEU A 81 -3.05 15.34 -1.99
C LEU A 81 -2.48 14.53 -3.17
N VAL A 82 -1.36 13.84 -2.98
CA VAL A 82 -0.70 13.02 -4.01
C VAL A 82 -1.25 11.59 -4.11
N GLY A 83 -2.04 11.16 -3.13
CA GLY A 83 -2.66 9.85 -3.07
C GLY A 83 -3.92 9.71 -3.93
N PRO A 84 -4.45 8.48 -4.11
CA PRO A 84 -5.63 8.25 -4.94
C PRO A 84 -6.85 9.03 -4.43
N PRO A 85 -7.52 9.83 -5.30
CA PRO A 85 -8.56 10.77 -4.87
C PRO A 85 -9.77 10.10 -4.19
N GLN A 86 -10.11 8.87 -4.58
CA GLN A 86 -11.26 8.13 -4.05
C GLN A 86 -11.00 7.53 -2.65
N LEU A 87 -9.73 7.35 -2.27
CA LEU A 87 -9.33 6.69 -1.02
C LEU A 87 -8.93 7.69 0.08
N ALA A 88 -8.31 8.83 -0.27
CA ALA A 88 -7.83 9.76 0.77
C ALA A 88 -8.95 10.47 1.55
N ALA A 89 -10.20 10.48 1.06
CA ALA A 89 -11.36 10.92 1.84
C ALA A 89 -11.81 9.90 2.91
N LYS A 90 -11.28 8.67 2.86
CA LYS A 90 -11.58 7.59 3.79
C LYS A 90 -10.32 7.28 4.62
N ALA A 91 -10.10 8.05 5.68
CA ALA A 91 -8.94 7.90 6.57
C ALA A 91 -8.67 6.43 6.96
N ARG A 92 -9.72 5.66 7.30
CA ARG A 92 -9.60 4.24 7.63
C ARG A 92 -9.06 3.37 6.50
N ALA A 93 -9.36 3.70 5.24
CA ALA A 93 -8.84 2.97 4.09
C ALA A 93 -7.34 3.23 3.89
N MET A 94 -6.90 4.47 4.10
CA MET A 94 -5.47 4.82 4.05
C MET A 94 -4.67 4.15 5.17
N GLU A 95 -5.21 4.12 6.40
CA GLU A 95 -4.61 3.38 7.51
C GLU A 95 -4.44 1.89 7.18
N LEU A 96 -5.49 1.24 6.66
CA LEU A 96 -5.43 -0.17 6.27
C LEU A 96 -4.43 -0.44 5.14
N ILE A 97 -4.29 0.49 4.19
CA ILE A 97 -3.28 0.37 3.13
C ILE A 97 -1.87 0.45 3.73
N ASP A 98 -1.63 1.42 4.63
CA ASP A 98 -0.35 1.55 5.32
C ASP A 98 -0.04 0.28 6.16
N GLU A 99 -1.02 -0.24 6.90
CA GLU A 99 -0.92 -1.51 7.65
C GLU A 99 -0.51 -2.69 6.74
N VAL A 100 -1.15 -2.82 5.57
CA VAL A 100 -0.83 -3.88 4.58
C VAL A 100 0.57 -3.71 4.01
N VAL A 101 0.95 -2.49 3.63
CA VAL A 101 2.27 -2.20 3.07
C VAL A 101 3.38 -2.49 4.08
N ASP A 102 3.18 -2.11 5.35
CA ASP A 102 4.15 -2.35 6.41
C ASP A 102 4.26 -3.84 6.76
N ALA A 103 3.14 -4.56 6.82
CA ALA A 103 3.14 -6.01 6.98
C ALA A 103 3.90 -6.69 5.83
N PHE A 104 3.65 -6.29 4.58
CA PHE A 104 4.35 -6.85 3.41
C PHE A 104 5.86 -6.58 3.49
N ARG A 105 6.28 -5.35 3.83
CA ARG A 105 7.70 -5.02 4.03
C ARG A 105 8.34 -5.88 5.10
N ALA A 106 7.64 -6.12 6.22
CA ALA A 106 8.12 -7.00 7.27
C ALA A 106 8.29 -8.44 6.77
N THR A 107 7.32 -8.97 6.01
CA THR A 107 7.41 -10.29 5.37
C THR A 107 8.61 -10.38 4.42
N GLN A 108 8.82 -9.38 3.57
CA GLN A 108 9.96 -9.40 2.64
C GLN A 108 11.31 -9.36 3.37
N ARG A 109 11.41 -8.55 4.44
CA ARG A 109 12.62 -8.51 5.28
C ARG A 109 12.89 -9.86 5.95
N ALA A 110 11.85 -10.48 6.51
CA ALA A 110 11.96 -11.79 7.14
C ALA A 110 12.36 -12.88 6.14
N ASN A 111 11.75 -12.89 4.95
CA ASN A 111 12.08 -13.83 3.88
C ASN A 111 13.54 -13.67 3.43
N MET A 112 14.01 -12.44 3.22
CA MET A 112 15.40 -12.19 2.84
C MET A 112 16.37 -12.68 3.92
N ALA A 113 16.08 -12.41 5.20
CA ALA A 113 16.89 -12.91 6.31
C ALA A 113 16.90 -14.44 6.39
N PHE A 114 15.75 -15.09 6.17
CA PHE A 114 15.64 -16.54 6.12
C PHE A 114 16.46 -17.14 4.98
N THR A 115 16.36 -16.59 3.77
CA THR A 115 17.17 -17.01 2.62
C THR A 115 18.66 -16.91 2.92
N GLN A 116 19.11 -15.77 3.46
CA GLN A 116 20.52 -15.58 3.84
C GLN A 116 20.99 -16.59 4.90
N ALA A 117 20.16 -16.87 5.91
CA ALA A 117 20.47 -17.86 6.93
C ALA A 117 20.55 -19.28 6.33
N ARG A 118 19.66 -19.61 5.39
CA ARG A 118 19.66 -20.90 4.69
C ARG A 118 20.90 -21.06 3.81
N GLU A 119 21.25 -20.04 3.03
CA GLU A 119 22.46 -20.05 2.21
C GLU A 119 23.72 -20.22 3.06
N ALA A 120 23.83 -19.51 4.19
CA ALA A 120 24.95 -19.65 5.11
C ALA A 120 25.03 -21.06 5.73
N PHE A 121 23.89 -21.64 6.10
CA PHE A 121 23.81 -23.01 6.61
C PHE A 121 24.22 -24.04 5.55
N ASP A 122 23.69 -23.94 4.34
CA ASP A 122 24.01 -24.85 3.24
C ASP A 122 25.50 -24.76 2.87
N ALA A 123 26.10 -23.56 2.90
CA ALA A 123 27.53 -23.36 2.69
C ALA A 123 28.36 -24.05 3.79
N TYR A 124 27.95 -23.93 5.06
CA TYR A 124 28.62 -24.60 6.17
C TYR A 124 28.57 -26.14 6.05
N LEU A 125 27.41 -26.71 5.70
CA LEU A 125 27.28 -28.16 5.52
C LEU A 125 28.01 -28.68 4.27
N ALA A 126 28.25 -27.84 3.27
CA ALA A 126 29.11 -28.20 2.14
C ALA A 126 30.57 -28.41 2.58
N GLU A 127 31.03 -27.64 3.57
CA GLU A 127 32.35 -27.78 4.19
C GLU A 127 32.39 -28.92 5.24
N HIS A 128 31.23 -29.32 5.79
CA HIS A 128 31.09 -30.33 6.85
C HIS A 128 30.14 -31.47 6.42
N PRO A 129 30.53 -32.31 5.45
CA PRO A 129 29.65 -33.32 4.88
C PRO A 129 29.27 -34.45 5.86
N ASP A 130 30.05 -34.63 6.93
CA ASP A 130 29.85 -35.65 7.97
C ASP A 130 28.58 -35.43 8.80
N ILE A 131 28.15 -34.18 8.97
CA ILE A 131 26.95 -33.80 9.75
C ILE A 131 25.76 -33.39 8.89
N ARG A 132 25.90 -33.40 7.56
CA ARG A 132 24.93 -32.81 6.63
C ARG A 132 23.52 -33.37 6.78
N GLU A 133 23.39 -34.69 6.76
CA GLU A 133 22.08 -35.37 6.78
C GLU A 133 21.34 -35.11 8.11
N GLU A 134 22.03 -35.25 9.24
CA GLU A 134 21.45 -35.00 10.56
C GLU A 134 21.04 -33.53 10.73
N ALA A 135 21.91 -32.59 10.35
CA ALA A 135 21.63 -31.16 10.48
C ALA A 135 20.46 -30.70 9.59
N ASP A 136 20.37 -31.21 8.35
CA ASP A 136 19.25 -30.92 7.45
C ASP A 136 17.91 -31.42 8.03
N LEU A 137 17.88 -32.64 8.58
CA LEU A 137 16.70 -33.22 9.20
C LEU A 137 16.24 -32.42 10.43
N MET A 138 17.17 -31.96 11.26
CA MET A 138 16.86 -31.12 12.42
C MET A 138 16.22 -29.79 12.00
N VAL A 139 16.80 -29.10 11.01
CA VAL A 139 16.25 -27.83 10.51
C VAL A 139 14.88 -28.03 9.88
N GLN A 140 14.68 -29.08 9.07
CA GLN A 140 13.38 -29.38 8.46
C GLN A 140 12.31 -29.65 9.52
N SER A 141 12.64 -30.46 10.54
CA SER A 141 11.72 -30.79 11.62
C SER A 141 11.33 -29.56 12.45
N ALA A 142 12.31 -28.71 12.79
CA ALA A 142 12.06 -27.47 13.53
C ALA A 142 11.20 -26.48 12.72
N ILE A 143 11.44 -26.34 11.41
CA ILE A 143 10.61 -25.50 10.53
C ILE A 143 9.18 -26.04 10.45
N ALA A 144 9.01 -27.35 10.30
CA ALA A 144 7.69 -27.97 10.22
C ALA A 144 6.88 -27.74 11.51
N GLU A 145 7.54 -27.84 12.68
CA GLU A 145 6.91 -27.56 13.97
C GLU A 145 6.42 -26.09 14.07
N GLU A 146 7.25 -25.13 13.69
CA GLU A 146 6.89 -23.71 13.70
C GLU A 146 5.81 -23.35 12.66
N ALA A 147 5.84 -23.97 11.48
CA ALA A 147 4.81 -23.81 10.46
C ALA A 147 3.44 -24.29 10.98
N ASN A 148 3.41 -25.43 11.68
CA ASN A 148 2.18 -25.97 12.26
C ASN A 148 1.60 -25.04 13.34
N LYS A 149 2.45 -24.50 14.23
CA LYS A 149 2.04 -23.49 15.23
C LYS A 149 1.46 -22.24 14.58
N THR A 150 2.04 -21.80 13.46
CA THR A 150 1.58 -20.62 12.73
C THR A 150 0.25 -20.87 12.02
N MET A 151 0.08 -22.04 11.40
CA MET A 151 -1.18 -22.45 10.76
C MET A 151 -2.35 -22.44 11.76
N LEU A 152 -2.15 -22.95 12.97
CA LEU A 152 -3.15 -22.96 14.05
C LEU A 152 -3.52 -21.56 14.56
N LYS A 153 -2.63 -20.56 14.38
CA LYS A 153 -2.94 -19.16 14.72
C LYS A 153 -3.73 -18.47 13.61
N MET A 154 -3.51 -18.85 12.35
CA MET A 154 -4.20 -18.24 11.20
C MET A 154 -5.59 -18.84 10.96
N HIS A 155 -5.75 -20.14 11.22
CA HIS A 155 -7.03 -20.82 11.19
C HIS A 155 -7.41 -21.13 12.63
N GLY A 156 -8.49 -20.52 13.14
CA GLY A 156 -9.04 -20.87 14.47
C GLY A 156 -9.28 -22.39 14.59
N PRO A 157 -9.52 -22.92 15.81
CA PRO A 157 -9.64 -24.35 16.02
C PRO A 157 -10.63 -24.96 15.02
N PRO A 158 -10.32 -26.14 14.44
CA PRO A 158 -11.14 -26.74 13.38
C PRO A 158 -12.60 -26.80 13.84
N PRO A 159 -13.58 -26.51 12.97
CA PRO A 159 -14.98 -26.66 13.32
C PRO A 159 -15.17 -28.12 13.75
N GLY A 160 -15.39 -28.31 15.05
CA GLY A 160 -15.53 -29.65 15.63
C GLY A 160 -16.65 -30.38 14.92
N ASP A 161 -16.40 -31.65 14.61
CA ASP A 161 -17.41 -32.58 14.15
C ASP A 161 -18.61 -32.49 15.10
N SER A 162 -19.70 -31.92 14.62
CA SER A 162 -20.98 -31.98 15.29
C SER A 162 -21.49 -33.41 15.16
N ASP A 163 -20.97 -34.30 16.00
CA ASP A 163 -21.59 -35.58 16.32
C ASP A 163 -22.94 -35.30 17.00
N GLY A 164 -23.97 -35.26 16.16
CA GLY A 164 -25.37 -35.11 16.54
C GLY A 164 -26.21 -36.20 15.90
N HIS A 165 -25.80 -37.46 16.06
CA HIS A 165 -26.64 -38.62 15.75
C HIS A 165 -27.77 -38.69 16.79
N SER A 166 -28.87 -37.97 16.56
CA SER A 166 -30.15 -38.22 17.25
C SER A 166 -31.01 -39.15 16.41
N THR A 167 -30.75 -40.44 16.54
CA THR A 167 -31.74 -41.48 16.23
C THR A 167 -32.60 -41.75 17.46
N ASN A 168 -33.87 -41.34 17.36
CA ASN A 168 -35.10 -42.00 17.81
C ASN A 168 -35.30 -42.42 19.30
N GLY A 169 -36.47 -42.06 19.86
CA GLY A 169 -37.03 -42.74 21.05
C GLY A 169 -38.08 -41.96 21.84
N ALA A 170 -39.33 -41.95 21.38
CA ALA A 170 -40.59 -42.09 22.16
C ALA A 170 -41.81 -41.89 21.25
#